data_AF-A0A0J7KBE0-F1
#
_entry.id   AF-A0A0J7KBE0-F1
#
_cell.length_a   1.000
_cell.length_b   1.000
_cell.length_c   1.000
_cell.angle_alpha   90.00
_cell.angle_beta   90.00
_cell.angle_gamma   90.00
#
_symmetry.space_group_name_H-M   'P 1'
#
loop_
_entity.id
_entity.type
_entity.pdbx_description
1 polymer ?
#
loop_
_entity_poly.entity_id
_entity_poly.type
_entity_poly.pdbx_seq_one_letter_code
_entity_poly.pdbx_strand_id
1 'polypeptide(L)'
;MEVLEGQNILVTISGKKNRVRVYYLSWLKSKILRTDGHSDQVERRNGWINVGDLQGAVHFKIVKYERIKFLVIALKDSIEIYAWAPKPYHKFMAFKSFGELAHRPLLVDLTVEEGTRLKVIYGSADGFHAVDLDSATVYDIYLPKHTQGPICPHCIVALPNSNGMQLLLCYDNEGVYVNTYGRVSKTMVLQWGEMPTSVAYIGTGQIMGWGNKAIEIRSVESGHLDGVFMHKKAQRLKFLCERNDK
;
A
#
# COMPACT_ATOMS: atom_id res chain seq x y z
N MET A 1 2.40 5.89 6.18
CA MET A 1 2.58 7.33 5.85
C MET A 1 3.39 7.38 4.58
N GLU A 2 3.16 8.35 3.70
CA GLU A 2 3.79 8.43 2.38
C GLU A 2 4.20 9.86 2.07
N VAL A 3 5.41 10.06 1.56
CA VAL A 3 5.98 11.39 1.25
C VAL A 3 6.01 11.60 -0.26
N LEU A 4 5.49 12.74 -0.71
CA LEU A 4 5.61 13.23 -2.08
C LEU A 4 6.37 14.54 -2.08
N GLU A 5 7.70 14.45 -2.10
CA GLU A 5 8.61 15.60 -2.03
C GLU A 5 8.37 16.58 -3.18
N GLY A 6 8.21 16.08 -4.41
CA GLY A 6 7.90 16.91 -5.58
C GLY A 6 6.57 17.66 -5.51
N GLN A 7 5.67 17.29 -4.59
CA GLN A 7 4.41 18.00 -4.32
C GLN A 7 4.46 18.80 -3.01
N ASN A 8 5.57 18.73 -2.26
CA ASN A 8 5.74 19.30 -0.93
C ASN A 8 4.69 18.78 0.06
N ILE A 9 4.35 17.49 0.02
CA ILE A 9 3.32 16.92 0.91
C ILE A 9 3.73 15.60 1.58
N LEU A 10 3.16 15.38 2.77
CA LEU A 10 3.13 14.13 3.51
C LEU A 10 1.67 13.67 3.67
N VAL A 11 1.36 12.44 3.27
CA VAL A 11 0.05 11.82 3.45
C VAL A 11 0.11 10.79 4.58
N THR A 12 -0.87 10.83 5.47
CA THR A 12 -0.95 9.90 6.60
C THR A 12 -2.39 9.64 7.05
N ILE A 13 -2.64 8.50 7.66
CA ILE A 13 -3.86 8.25 8.44
C ILE A 13 -3.57 8.71 9.86
N SER A 14 -4.33 9.68 10.38
CA SER A 14 -4.12 10.18 11.74
C SER A 14 -5.37 10.75 12.42
N GLY A 15 -5.25 10.94 13.74
CA GLY A 15 -6.31 11.44 14.60
C GLY A 15 -7.29 10.36 15.06
N LYS A 16 -8.14 10.68 16.05
CA LYS A 16 -9.07 9.72 16.69
C LYS A 16 -10.08 9.07 15.73
N LYS A 17 -10.32 9.69 14.57
CA LYS A 17 -11.27 9.22 13.54
C LYS A 17 -10.57 8.50 12.38
N ASN A 18 -9.26 8.24 12.45
CA ASN A 18 -8.47 7.64 11.39
C ASN A 18 -8.71 8.30 10.02
N ARG A 19 -8.51 9.62 9.95
CA ARG A 19 -8.71 10.37 8.71
C ARG A 19 -7.44 10.37 7.88
N VAL A 20 -7.58 10.30 6.56
CA VAL A 20 -6.45 10.55 5.65
C VAL A 20 -6.22 12.06 5.58
N ARG A 21 -5.01 12.48 5.96
CA ARG A 21 -4.60 13.88 6.03
C ARG A 21 -3.36 14.13 5.21
N VAL A 22 -3.33 15.30 4.58
CA VAL A 22 -2.19 15.81 3.82
C VAL A 22 -1.59 16.99 4.57
N TYR A 23 -0.32 16.88 4.94
CA TYR A 23 0.48 17.92 5.55
C TYR A 23 1.43 18.52 4.53
N TYR A 24 1.66 19.82 4.54
CA TYR A 24 2.72 20.41 3.74
C TYR A 24 4.08 20.20 4.42
N LEU A 25 5.08 19.72 3.67
CA LEU A 25 6.41 19.45 4.24
C LEU A 25 7.07 20.75 4.70
N SER A 26 6.91 21.84 3.96
CA SER A 26 7.36 23.17 4.36
C SER A 26 6.80 23.61 5.72
N TRP A 27 5.52 23.37 5.98
CA TRP A 27 4.91 23.69 7.27
C TRP A 27 5.47 22.81 8.39
N LEU A 28 5.62 21.50 8.14
CA LEU A 28 6.24 20.58 9.11
C LEU A 28 7.67 21.00 9.43
N LYS A 29 8.45 21.38 8.40
CA LYS A 29 9.83 21.86 8.56
C LYS A 29 9.88 23.10 9.45
N SER A 30 9.09 24.14 9.15
CA SER A 30 9.04 25.36 9.98
C SER A 30 8.60 25.05 11.41
N LYS A 31 7.60 24.18 11.60
CA LYS A 31 7.09 23.83 12.93
C LYS A 31 8.09 23.04 13.77
N ILE A 32 8.82 22.10 13.16
CA ILE A 32 9.76 21.23 13.89
C ILE A 32 11.10 21.94 14.12
N LEU A 33 11.63 22.61 13.10
CA LEU A 33 12.96 23.23 13.16
C LEU A 33 12.94 24.66 13.74
N ARG A 34 11.74 25.24 13.98
CA ARG A 34 11.57 26.62 14.45
C ARG A 34 12.37 27.64 13.63
N THR A 35 12.52 27.39 12.33
CA THR A 35 13.37 28.20 11.44
C THR A 35 12.83 29.61 11.22
N ASP A 36 11.53 29.81 11.44
CA ASP A 36 10.91 31.13 11.35
C ASP A 36 10.77 31.68 12.77
N GLY A 37 11.58 32.69 13.13
CA GLY A 37 11.54 33.39 14.44
C GLY A 37 10.26 34.21 14.68
N HIS A 38 9.13 33.80 14.10
CA HIS A 38 7.79 34.38 14.23
C HIS A 38 6.84 33.26 14.71
N SER A 39 7.03 32.85 15.97
CA SER A 39 6.45 31.65 16.58
C SER A 39 4.92 31.64 16.66
N ASP A 40 4.25 32.78 16.66
CA ASP A 40 2.83 32.81 17.07
C ASP A 40 1.82 32.61 15.91
N GLN A 41 2.22 32.87 14.66
CA GLN A 41 1.29 32.73 13.52
C GLN A 41 1.27 31.32 12.91
N VAL A 42 2.42 30.63 12.87
CA VAL A 42 2.52 29.26 12.31
C VAL A 42 1.80 28.24 13.19
N GLU A 43 1.73 28.49 14.51
CA GLU A 43 1.06 27.62 15.47
C GLU A 43 -0.48 27.64 15.35
N ARG A 44 -1.07 28.76 14.89
CA ARG A 44 -2.53 28.94 14.85
C ARG A 44 -3.21 28.28 13.63
N ARG A 45 -2.48 27.97 12.56
CA ARG A 45 -3.06 27.31 11.37
C ARG A 45 -2.89 25.80 11.44
N ASN A 46 -3.98 25.08 11.16
CA ASN A 46 -3.91 23.64 10.91
C ASN A 46 -2.99 23.39 9.69
N GLY A 47 -1.84 22.77 9.94
CA GLY A 47 -0.85 22.41 8.91
C GLY A 47 -1.24 21.26 8.00
N TRP A 48 -2.52 20.87 8.01
CA TRP A 48 -3.04 19.74 7.28
C TRP A 48 -4.43 20.01 6.74
N ILE A 49 -4.76 19.29 5.67
CA ILE A 49 -6.11 19.19 5.10
C ILE A 49 -6.55 17.72 5.11
N ASN A 50 -7.85 17.47 5.29
CA ASN A 50 -8.39 16.13 5.09
C ASN A 50 -8.54 15.83 3.60
N VAL A 51 -8.33 14.58 3.20
CA VAL A 51 -8.74 14.09 1.89
C VAL A 51 -10.21 13.69 1.98
N GLY A 52 -11.08 14.48 1.35
CA GLY A 52 -12.53 14.31 1.46
C GLY A 52 -13.05 14.44 2.90
N ASP A 53 -14.26 13.94 3.15
CA ASP A 53 -14.79 13.75 4.52
C ASP A 53 -14.84 12.27 4.88
N LEU A 54 -13.69 11.60 4.73
CA LEU A 54 -13.56 10.17 5.01
C LEU A 54 -13.16 9.93 6.47
N GLN A 55 -13.67 8.86 7.06
CA GLN A 55 -13.35 8.41 8.42
C GLN A 55 -13.14 6.91 8.45
N GLY A 56 -12.34 6.42 9.40
CA GLY A 56 -12.10 4.99 9.55
C GLY A 56 -11.24 4.40 8.45
N ALA A 57 -10.28 5.16 7.90
CA ALA A 57 -9.31 4.62 6.97
C ALA A 57 -8.46 3.53 7.63
N VAL A 58 -8.38 2.38 6.97
CA VAL A 58 -7.68 1.17 7.43
C VAL A 58 -6.29 1.12 6.80
N HIS A 59 -6.23 1.33 5.49
CA HIS A 59 -5.01 1.33 4.70
C HIS A 59 -5.11 2.37 3.58
N PHE A 60 -3.97 2.86 3.10
CA PHE A 60 -3.93 3.63 1.85
C PHE A 60 -2.65 3.35 1.09
N LYS A 61 -2.70 3.53 -0.22
CA LYS A 61 -1.54 3.43 -1.11
C LYS A 61 -1.54 4.59 -2.08
N ILE A 62 -0.36 5.16 -2.32
CA ILE A 62 -0.16 6.13 -3.40
C ILE A 62 0.54 5.43 -4.56
N VAL A 63 -0.13 5.37 -5.70
CA VAL A 63 0.40 4.78 -6.93
C VAL A 63 0.69 5.91 -7.92
N LYS A 64 1.94 5.95 -8.40
CA LYS A 64 2.40 6.92 -9.39
C LYS A 64 2.37 6.22 -10.74
N TYR A 65 1.63 6.78 -11.69
CA TYR A 65 1.62 6.29 -13.06
C TYR A 65 1.69 7.47 -14.02
N GLU A 66 2.73 7.49 -14.85
CA GLU A 66 3.11 8.64 -15.67
C GLU A 66 3.16 9.94 -14.84
N ARG A 67 2.35 10.94 -15.20
CA ARG A 67 2.26 12.23 -14.48
C ARG A 67 1.20 12.24 -13.39
N ILE A 68 0.37 11.19 -13.31
CA ILE A 68 -0.77 11.09 -12.40
C ILE A 68 -0.36 10.36 -11.13
N LYS A 69 -0.94 10.77 -10.00
CA LYS A 69 -0.76 10.13 -8.70
C LYS A 69 -2.12 9.77 -8.17
N PHE A 70 -2.37 8.49 -8.02
CA PHE A 70 -3.58 7.96 -7.44
C PHE A 70 -3.35 7.71 -5.95
N LEU A 71 -4.30 8.13 -5.13
CA LEU A 71 -4.39 7.81 -3.72
C LEU A 71 -5.59 6.87 -3.55
N VAL A 72 -5.29 5.60 -3.28
CA VAL A 72 -6.28 4.56 -3.02
C VAL A 72 -6.41 4.39 -1.52
N ILE A 73 -7.63 4.39 -1.00
CA ILE A 73 -7.91 4.37 0.44
C ILE A 73 -8.88 3.22 0.70
N ALA A 74 -8.47 2.27 1.54
CA ALA A 74 -9.36 1.29 2.14
C ALA A 74 -10.03 1.90 3.36
N LEU A 75 -11.36 1.96 3.35
CA LEU A 75 -12.19 2.20 4.53
C LEU A 75 -12.68 0.84 5.04
N LYS A 76 -13.44 0.84 6.14
CA LYS A 76 -13.93 -0.40 6.76
C LYS A 76 -14.73 -1.30 5.80
N ASP A 77 -15.59 -0.69 4.97
CA ASP A 77 -16.54 -1.39 4.11
C ASP A 77 -16.58 -0.81 2.67
N SER A 78 -15.60 0.02 2.30
CA SER A 78 -15.52 0.64 0.97
C SER A 78 -14.08 0.97 0.57
N ILE A 79 -13.89 1.24 -0.72
CA ILE A 79 -12.64 1.74 -1.29
C ILE A 79 -12.88 3.08 -1.99
N GLU A 80 -12.03 4.04 -1.68
CA GLU A 80 -12.07 5.39 -2.26
C GLU A 80 -10.79 5.66 -3.06
N ILE A 81 -10.94 6.23 -4.26
CA ILE A 81 -9.82 6.58 -5.14
C ILE A 81 -9.85 8.07 -5.39
N TYR A 82 -8.70 8.71 -5.18
CA TYR A 82 -8.46 10.12 -5.48
C TYR A 82 -7.31 10.24 -6.47
N ALA A 83 -7.33 11.28 -7.30
CA ALA A 83 -6.24 11.63 -8.20
C ALA A 83 -5.65 12.99 -7.82
N TRP A 84 -4.34 13.13 -7.90
CA TRP A 84 -3.67 14.41 -7.65
C TRP A 84 -3.96 15.41 -8.77
N ALA A 85 -4.60 16.53 -8.44
CA ALA A 85 -4.78 17.64 -9.36
C ALA A 85 -3.62 18.64 -9.23
N PRO A 86 -2.99 19.05 -10.35
CA PRO A 86 -1.95 20.09 -10.34
C PRO A 86 -2.56 21.46 -9.98
N LYS A 87 -1.71 22.50 -10.00
CA LYS A 87 -2.19 23.88 -9.85
C LYS A 87 -3.25 24.21 -10.92
N PRO A 88 -4.30 24.97 -10.58
CA PRO A 88 -4.46 25.76 -9.35
C PRO A 88 -5.00 24.97 -8.13
N TYR A 89 -5.46 23.74 -8.31
CA TYR A 89 -6.12 22.98 -7.23
C TYR A 89 -5.14 22.45 -6.16
N HIS A 90 -3.97 21.95 -6.59
CA HIS A 90 -2.89 21.44 -5.72
C HIS A 90 -3.39 20.53 -4.58
N LYS A 91 -4.25 19.57 -4.90
CA LYS A 91 -4.84 18.64 -3.93
C LYS A 91 -5.30 17.34 -4.58
N PHE A 92 -5.55 16.32 -3.77
CA PHE A 92 -6.24 15.11 -4.19
C PHE A 92 -7.73 15.40 -4.43
N MET A 93 -8.21 15.07 -5.63
CA MET A 93 -9.60 15.18 -6.07
C MET A 93 -10.23 13.80 -6.13
N ALA A 94 -11.49 13.67 -5.73
CA ALA A 94 -12.21 12.39 -5.81
C ALA A 94 -12.25 11.91 -7.27
N PHE A 95 -12.01 10.60 -7.45
CA PHE A 95 -11.97 9.97 -8.76
C PHE A 95 -13.05 8.89 -8.89
N LYS A 96 -13.02 7.86 -8.04
CA LYS A 96 -14.02 6.79 -7.99
C LYS A 96 -14.21 6.29 -6.56
N SER A 97 -15.38 5.75 -6.27
CA SER A 97 -15.73 5.14 -4.98
C SER A 97 -16.42 3.80 -5.25
N PHE A 98 -16.10 2.80 -4.42
CA PHE A 98 -16.67 1.46 -4.48
C PHE A 98 -17.14 1.08 -3.07
N GLY A 99 -18.45 1.11 -2.87
CA GLY A 99 -19.11 0.60 -1.67
C GLY A 99 -19.58 -0.84 -1.84
N GLU A 100 -20.20 -1.39 -0.78
CA GLU A 100 -20.88 -2.70 -0.80
C GLU A 100 -19.96 -3.87 -1.21
N LEU A 101 -18.71 -3.81 -0.77
CA LEU A 101 -17.75 -4.88 -1.02
C LEU A 101 -18.17 -6.15 -0.29
N ALA A 102 -18.17 -7.28 -1.00
CA ALA A 102 -18.44 -8.60 -0.41
C ALA A 102 -17.45 -8.92 0.73
N HIS A 103 -16.19 -8.49 0.56
CA HIS A 103 -15.12 -8.67 1.53
C HIS A 103 -14.58 -7.33 2.01
N ARG A 104 -14.32 -7.23 3.32
CA ARG A 104 -13.79 -6.01 3.92
C ARG A 104 -12.32 -5.80 3.53
N PRO A 105 -11.96 -4.62 2.98
CA PRO A 105 -10.59 -4.36 2.58
C PRO A 105 -9.70 -4.05 3.79
N LEU A 106 -8.62 -4.81 3.91
CA LEU A 106 -7.56 -4.62 4.92
C LEU A 106 -6.30 -4.00 4.31
N LEU A 107 -6.09 -4.22 3.01
CA LEU A 107 -4.95 -3.79 2.22
C LEU A 107 -5.45 -3.39 0.84
N VAL A 108 -4.88 -2.35 0.24
CA VAL A 108 -5.22 -1.89 -1.13
C VAL A 108 -3.97 -1.53 -1.92
N ASP A 109 -4.01 -1.78 -3.22
CA ASP A 109 -3.09 -1.28 -4.23
C ASP A 109 -3.85 -0.97 -5.54
N LEU A 110 -3.21 -0.29 -6.48
CA LEU A 110 -3.73 -0.03 -7.83
C LEU A 110 -2.70 -0.50 -8.86
N THR A 111 -3.14 -1.33 -9.80
CA THR A 111 -2.35 -1.71 -10.96
C THR A 111 -2.87 -1.01 -12.21
N VAL A 112 -1.95 -0.76 -13.16
CA VAL A 112 -2.26 -0.20 -14.48
C VAL A 112 -1.89 -1.25 -15.52
N GLU A 113 -2.91 -1.91 -16.06
CA GLU A 113 -2.78 -2.94 -17.08
C GLU A 113 -2.60 -2.33 -18.47
N GLU A 114 -1.61 -2.84 -19.21
CA GLU A 114 -1.37 -2.47 -20.62
C GLU A 114 -1.33 -0.94 -20.84
N GLY A 115 -0.86 -0.23 -19.81
CA GLY A 115 -0.64 1.20 -19.79
C GLY A 115 -1.89 2.08 -19.66
N THR A 116 -3.10 1.52 -19.60
CA THR A 116 -4.33 2.33 -19.57
C THR A 116 -5.41 1.83 -18.62
N ARG A 117 -5.58 0.52 -18.47
CA ARG A 117 -6.69 -0.06 -17.70
C ARG A 117 -6.35 -0.07 -16.22
N LEU A 118 -7.16 0.58 -15.41
CA LEU A 118 -6.94 0.67 -13.97
C LEU A 118 -7.70 -0.44 -13.25
N LYS A 119 -7.01 -1.15 -12.35
CA LYS A 119 -7.65 -2.08 -11.41
C LYS A 119 -7.17 -1.86 -9.99
N VAL A 120 -8.09 -1.74 -9.06
CA VAL A 120 -7.74 -1.83 -7.64
C VAL A 120 -7.64 -3.29 -7.26
N ILE A 121 -6.57 -3.63 -6.55
CA ILE A 121 -6.40 -4.92 -5.90
C ILE A 121 -6.51 -4.70 -4.40
N TYR A 122 -7.32 -5.50 -3.71
CA TYR A 122 -7.44 -5.41 -2.27
C TYR A 122 -7.35 -6.77 -1.59
N GLY A 123 -6.67 -6.80 -0.45
CA GLY A 123 -6.60 -7.96 0.43
C GLY A 123 -7.65 -7.87 1.52
N SER A 124 -8.24 -9.00 1.87
CA SER A 124 -9.24 -9.17 2.93
C SER A 124 -8.84 -10.32 3.85
N ALA A 125 -9.68 -10.61 4.85
CA ALA A 125 -9.52 -11.77 5.72
C ALA A 125 -9.78 -13.10 5.00
N ASP A 126 -10.41 -13.10 3.83
CA ASP A 126 -10.79 -14.32 3.10
C ASP A 126 -9.90 -14.60 1.88
N GLY A 127 -9.13 -13.61 1.45
CA GLY A 127 -8.37 -13.67 0.19
C GLY A 127 -8.14 -12.30 -0.42
N PHE A 128 -7.81 -12.30 -1.71
CA PHE A 128 -7.55 -11.12 -2.51
C PHE A 128 -8.54 -10.99 -3.66
N HIS A 129 -8.86 -9.74 -3.94
CA HIS A 129 -9.98 -9.34 -4.78
C HIS A 129 -9.54 -8.20 -5.70
N ALA A 130 -10.24 -8.05 -6.82
CA ALA A 130 -10.04 -6.97 -7.75
C ALA A 130 -11.31 -6.17 -7.98
N VAL A 131 -11.13 -4.88 -8.25
CA VAL A 131 -12.16 -3.98 -8.77
C VAL A 131 -11.67 -3.44 -10.10
N ASP A 132 -12.39 -3.75 -11.16
CA ASP A 132 -12.13 -3.19 -12.49
C ASP A 132 -12.77 -1.79 -12.57
N LEU A 133 -11.96 -0.75 -12.80
CA LEU A 133 -12.45 0.62 -12.68
C LEU A 133 -13.36 1.03 -13.84
N ASP A 134 -13.27 0.37 -14.99
CA ASP A 134 -14.06 0.72 -16.17
C ASP A 134 -15.47 0.14 -16.06
N SER A 135 -15.56 -1.13 -15.67
CA SER A 135 -16.83 -1.87 -15.51
C SER A 135 -17.45 -1.75 -14.12
N ALA A 136 -16.69 -1.27 -13.13
CA ALA A 136 -17.05 -1.28 -11.71
C ALA A 136 -17.36 -2.68 -11.14
N THR A 137 -16.86 -3.74 -11.79
CA THR A 137 -17.08 -5.12 -11.34
C THR A 137 -16.08 -5.48 -10.24
N VAL A 138 -16.59 -6.19 -9.22
CA VAL A 138 -15.79 -6.73 -8.11
C VAL A 138 -15.76 -8.24 -8.24
N TYR A 139 -14.58 -8.84 -8.14
CA TYR A 139 -14.41 -10.28 -8.27
C TYR A 139 -13.19 -10.78 -7.50
N ASP A 140 -13.22 -12.05 -7.10
CA ASP A 140 -12.12 -12.68 -6.38
C ASP A 140 -10.99 -13.01 -7.36
N ILE A 141 -9.74 -12.70 -6.98
CA ILE A 141 -8.55 -13.10 -7.75
C ILE A 141 -7.79 -14.25 -7.08
N TYR A 142 -7.89 -14.37 -5.76
CA TYR A 142 -7.26 -15.46 -5.05
C TYR A 142 -7.94 -15.73 -3.71
N LEU A 143 -8.49 -16.93 -3.56
CA LEU A 143 -8.99 -17.46 -2.29
C LEU A 143 -8.10 -18.63 -1.87
N PRO A 144 -7.36 -18.53 -0.75
CA PRO A 144 -6.56 -19.63 -0.23
C PRO A 144 -7.45 -20.84 0.11
N LYS A 145 -7.02 -22.05 -0.26
CA LYS A 145 -7.82 -23.28 -0.07
C LYS A 145 -7.58 -24.01 1.26
N HIS A 146 -6.45 -23.75 1.92
CA HIS A 146 -5.97 -24.53 3.06
C HIS A 146 -5.78 -23.69 4.32
N THR A 147 -6.67 -22.73 4.56
CA THR A 147 -6.60 -21.87 5.75
C THR A 147 -7.47 -22.43 6.87
N GLN A 148 -6.98 -22.34 8.11
CA GLN A 148 -7.72 -22.71 9.32
C GLN A 148 -8.52 -21.54 9.91
N GLY A 149 -8.75 -20.48 9.13
CA GLY A 149 -9.34 -19.23 9.59
C GLY A 149 -9.04 -18.05 8.66
N PRO A 150 -9.27 -16.82 9.13
CA PRO A 150 -8.97 -15.62 8.35
C PRO A 150 -7.47 -15.47 8.11
N ILE A 151 -7.10 -15.05 6.90
CA ILE A 151 -5.72 -14.72 6.55
C ILE A 151 -5.35 -13.29 6.94
N CYS A 152 -4.05 -13.05 7.08
CA CYS A 152 -3.49 -11.72 7.24
C CYS A 152 -2.80 -11.27 5.93
N PRO A 153 -3.42 -10.40 5.12
CA PRO A 153 -2.77 -9.88 3.92
C PRO A 153 -1.62 -8.93 4.30
N HIS A 154 -0.43 -9.16 3.74
CA HIS A 154 0.77 -8.38 4.04
C HIS A 154 1.11 -7.35 2.95
N CYS A 155 1.16 -7.77 1.68
CA CYS A 155 1.45 -6.88 0.57
C CYS A 155 0.94 -7.41 -0.77
N ILE A 156 0.71 -6.49 -1.70
CA ILE A 156 0.42 -6.76 -3.11
C ILE A 156 1.59 -6.17 -3.91
N VAL A 157 2.20 -6.96 -4.78
CA VAL A 157 3.35 -6.53 -5.58
C VAL A 157 3.07 -6.77 -7.04
N ALA A 158 2.95 -5.69 -7.83
CA ALA A 158 2.93 -5.81 -9.28
C ALA A 158 4.31 -6.27 -9.77
N LEU A 159 4.36 -7.39 -10.49
CA LEU A 159 5.62 -7.94 -10.96
C LEU A 159 6.23 -7.02 -12.02
N PRO A 160 7.56 -6.78 -11.98
CA PRO A 160 8.25 -6.07 -13.05
C PRO A 160 8.02 -6.73 -14.41
N ASN A 161 8.06 -5.93 -15.48
CA ASN A 161 7.95 -6.40 -16.87
C ASN A 161 6.64 -7.15 -17.20
N SER A 162 5.61 -7.04 -16.37
CA SER A 162 4.32 -7.71 -16.59
C SER A 162 3.21 -6.79 -17.13
N ASN A 163 3.52 -5.52 -17.41
CA ASN A 163 2.54 -4.49 -17.76
C ASN A 163 1.36 -4.43 -16.78
N GLY A 164 1.62 -4.62 -15.48
CA GLY A 164 0.61 -4.58 -14.42
C GLY A 164 -0.31 -5.81 -14.36
N MET A 165 -0.09 -6.82 -15.20
CA MET A 165 -0.97 -7.99 -15.33
C MET A 165 -0.67 -9.09 -14.32
N GLN A 166 0.55 -9.14 -13.78
CA GLN A 166 1.01 -10.20 -12.88
C GLN A 166 1.31 -9.64 -11.50
N LEU A 167 0.88 -10.37 -10.48
CA LEU A 167 0.96 -9.97 -9.08
C LEU A 167 1.61 -11.08 -8.26
N LEU A 168 2.40 -10.68 -7.27
CA LEU A 168 2.72 -11.49 -6.10
C LEU A 168 1.86 -11.01 -4.93
N LEU A 169 1.01 -11.89 -4.43
CA LEU A 169 0.12 -11.64 -3.29
C LEU A 169 0.68 -12.34 -2.07
N CYS A 170 0.99 -11.59 -1.02
CA CYS A 170 1.61 -12.12 0.19
C CYS A 170 0.65 -12.03 1.36
N TYR A 171 0.44 -13.15 2.02
CA TYR A 171 -0.44 -13.29 3.18
C TYR A 171 0.12 -14.36 4.10
N ASP A 172 -0.09 -14.21 5.40
CA ASP A 172 0.47 -15.11 6.41
C ASP A 172 1.97 -15.40 6.12
N ASN A 173 2.37 -16.67 6.05
CA ASN A 173 3.73 -17.07 5.67
C ASN A 173 3.85 -17.51 4.20
N GLU A 174 2.92 -17.12 3.33
CA GLU A 174 2.85 -17.53 1.93
C GLU A 174 2.79 -16.36 0.93
N GLY A 175 3.28 -16.60 -0.28
CA GLY A 175 3.22 -15.69 -1.41
C GLY A 175 2.83 -16.45 -2.67
N VAL A 176 1.77 -16.02 -3.33
CA VAL A 176 1.25 -16.66 -4.55
C VAL A 176 1.37 -15.73 -5.75
N TYR A 177 1.74 -16.30 -6.89
CA TYR A 177 1.80 -15.59 -8.16
C TYR A 177 0.49 -15.78 -8.92
N VAL A 178 -0.23 -14.69 -9.13
CA VAL A 178 -1.49 -14.70 -9.86
C VAL A 178 -1.51 -13.57 -10.87
N ASN A 179 -2.30 -13.72 -11.92
CA ASN A 179 -2.67 -12.57 -12.73
C ASN A 179 -3.88 -11.83 -12.13
N THR A 180 -4.13 -10.63 -12.63
CA THR A 180 -5.26 -9.77 -12.22
C THR A 180 -6.64 -10.32 -12.58
N TYR A 181 -6.72 -11.47 -13.26
CA TYR A 181 -7.94 -12.20 -13.61
C TYR A 181 -8.11 -13.49 -12.79
N GLY A 182 -7.27 -13.67 -11.75
CA GLY A 182 -7.35 -14.78 -10.80
C GLY A 182 -6.79 -16.12 -11.27
N ARG A 183 -6.01 -16.13 -12.36
CA ARG A 183 -5.27 -17.34 -12.78
C ARG A 183 -3.92 -17.38 -12.10
N VAL A 184 -3.60 -18.51 -11.47
CA VAL A 184 -2.28 -18.78 -10.91
C VAL A 184 -1.26 -18.83 -12.05
N SER A 185 -0.21 -18.03 -11.95
CA SER A 185 0.75 -17.80 -13.02
C SER A 185 2.04 -18.60 -12.87
N LYS A 186 2.37 -19.01 -11.64
CA LYS A 186 3.50 -19.90 -11.35
C LYS A 186 3.02 -20.99 -10.39
N THR A 187 3.47 -22.22 -10.62
CA THR A 187 3.19 -23.35 -9.72
C THR A 187 3.93 -23.25 -8.39
N MET A 188 5.05 -22.53 -8.39
CA MET A 188 5.84 -22.24 -7.21
C MET A 188 5.13 -21.25 -6.30
N VAL A 189 5.15 -21.55 -5.00
CA VAL A 189 4.68 -20.68 -3.92
C VAL A 189 5.90 -20.16 -3.17
N LEU A 190 5.94 -18.86 -2.90
CA LEU A 190 6.91 -18.28 -2.00
C LEU A 190 6.47 -18.60 -0.57
N GLN A 191 7.36 -19.15 0.26
CA GLN A 191 7.02 -19.48 1.64
C GLN A 191 8.11 -18.99 2.58
N TRP A 192 7.71 -18.21 3.59
CA TRP A 192 8.59 -17.81 4.69
C TRP A 192 8.70 -18.93 5.72
N GLY A 193 9.90 -19.12 6.28
CA GLY A 193 10.15 -20.14 7.31
C GLY A 193 9.49 -19.83 8.65
N GLU A 194 9.18 -18.57 8.92
CA GLU A 194 8.38 -18.12 10.07
C GLU A 194 7.19 -17.28 9.58
N MET A 195 6.16 -17.15 10.42
CA MET A 195 5.08 -16.19 10.19
C MET A 195 5.63 -14.75 10.27
N PRO A 196 5.70 -14.01 9.15
CA PRO A 196 6.22 -12.66 9.17
C PRO A 196 5.22 -11.72 9.85
N THR A 197 5.73 -10.80 10.67
CA THR A 197 4.91 -9.71 11.24
C THR A 197 4.79 -8.52 10.27
N SER A 198 5.66 -8.46 9.26
CA SER A 198 5.69 -7.43 8.24
C SER A 198 6.36 -8.00 7.00
N VAL A 199 5.84 -7.67 5.82
CA VAL A 199 6.47 -7.98 4.53
C VAL A 199 6.58 -6.67 3.75
N ALA A 200 7.69 -6.48 3.06
CA ALA A 200 7.88 -5.31 2.21
C ALA A 200 8.62 -5.67 0.92
N TYR A 201 8.11 -5.14 -0.19
CA TYR A 201 8.83 -5.10 -1.46
C TYR A 201 9.81 -3.92 -1.45
N ILE A 202 11.03 -4.18 -1.91
CA ILE A 202 12.13 -3.21 -1.98
C ILE A 202 12.46 -2.95 -3.45
N GLY A 203 12.79 -1.71 -3.81
CA GLY A 203 12.98 -1.24 -5.20
C GLY A 203 14.04 -1.98 -6.03
N THR A 204 14.84 -2.85 -5.41
CA THR A 204 15.85 -3.69 -6.05
C THR A 204 15.33 -5.08 -6.49
N GLY A 205 14.01 -5.32 -6.41
CA GLY A 205 13.39 -6.56 -6.90
C GLY A 205 13.29 -7.67 -5.84
N GLN A 206 13.60 -7.38 -4.58
CA GLN A 206 13.48 -8.32 -3.47
C GLN A 206 12.22 -8.06 -2.64
N ILE A 207 11.74 -9.12 -2.02
CA ILE A 207 10.72 -9.07 -0.99
C ILE A 207 11.32 -9.56 0.32
N MET A 208 11.12 -8.77 1.37
CA MET A 208 11.67 -9.01 2.69
C MET A 208 10.54 -9.37 3.65
N GLY A 209 10.70 -10.45 4.42
CA GLY A 209 9.77 -10.86 5.48
C GLY A 209 10.44 -10.79 6.85
N TRP A 210 9.87 -10.00 7.76
CA TRP A 210 10.34 -9.85 9.14
C TRP A 210 9.64 -10.85 10.07
N GLY A 211 10.31 -11.97 10.33
CA GLY A 211 9.92 -12.94 11.35
C GLY A 211 10.38 -12.53 12.75
N ASN A 212 10.17 -13.40 13.72
CA ASN A 212 10.55 -13.15 15.11
C ASN A 212 12.05 -13.31 15.33
N LYS A 213 12.69 -14.25 14.62
CA LYS A 213 14.11 -14.56 14.78
C LYS A 213 14.95 -14.25 13.55
N ALA A 214 14.30 -14.00 12.42
CA ALA A 214 14.98 -13.80 11.15
C ALA A 214 14.27 -12.77 10.27
N ILE A 215 15.05 -12.08 9.45
CA ILE A 215 14.55 -11.36 8.29
C ILE A 215 14.98 -12.14 7.05
N GLU A 216 14.02 -12.71 6.32
CA GLU A 216 14.30 -13.40 5.06
C GLU A 216 14.18 -12.42 3.90
N ILE A 217 15.09 -12.54 2.93
CA ILE A 217 15.11 -11.75 1.70
C ILE A 217 14.99 -12.73 0.54
N ARG A 218 13.97 -12.54 -0.28
CA ARG A 218 13.68 -13.41 -1.41
C ARG A 218 13.58 -12.61 -2.69
N SER A 219 13.96 -13.21 -3.81
CA SER A 219 13.70 -12.63 -5.13
C SER A 219 12.19 -12.63 -5.40
N VAL A 220 11.64 -11.48 -5.80
CA VAL A 220 10.22 -11.41 -6.19
C VAL A 220 9.93 -12.26 -7.41
N GLU A 221 10.86 -12.32 -8.36
CA GLU A 221 10.60 -13.04 -9.61
C GLU A 221 10.69 -14.56 -9.43
N SER A 222 11.71 -15.05 -8.72
CA SER A 222 11.97 -16.49 -8.60
C SER A 222 11.61 -17.10 -7.24
N GLY A 223 11.19 -16.31 -6.25
CA GLY A 223 10.93 -16.79 -4.89
C GLY A 223 12.15 -17.34 -4.14
N HIS A 224 13.32 -17.35 -4.80
CA HIS A 224 14.58 -17.85 -4.28
C HIS A 224 15.01 -17.07 -3.03
N LEU A 225 15.59 -17.76 -2.06
CA LEU A 225 16.11 -17.16 -0.83
C LEU A 225 17.47 -16.53 -1.09
N ASP A 226 17.50 -15.20 -1.20
CA ASP A 226 18.70 -14.43 -1.49
C ASP A 226 19.53 -14.16 -0.23
N GLY A 227 18.90 -14.12 0.94
CA GLY A 227 19.61 -13.94 2.20
C GLY A 227 18.72 -14.04 3.43
N VAL A 228 19.37 -14.22 4.58
CA VAL A 228 18.72 -14.26 5.90
C VAL A 228 19.54 -13.48 6.91
N PHE A 229 18.91 -12.53 7.60
CA PHE A 229 19.48 -11.85 8.76
C PHE A 229 18.91 -12.45 10.04
N MET A 230 19.74 -13.17 10.78
CA MET A 230 19.34 -13.81 12.04
C MET A 230 19.52 -12.87 13.24
N HIS A 231 18.60 -12.96 14.20
CA HIS A 231 18.68 -12.27 15.48
C HIS A 231 19.01 -13.24 16.62
N LYS A 232 19.91 -12.84 17.52
CA LYS A 232 20.27 -13.67 18.70
C LYS A 232 19.12 -13.88 19.68
N LYS A 233 18.13 -12.98 19.68
CA LYS A 233 16.92 -13.02 20.52
C LYS A 233 15.72 -12.68 19.65
N ALA A 234 14.54 -13.19 20.02
CA ALA A 234 13.31 -12.81 19.34
C ALA A 234 13.11 -11.29 19.43
N GLN A 235 12.81 -10.65 18.31
CA GLN A 235 12.54 -9.21 18.21
C GLN A 235 11.29 -9.02 17.35
N ARG A 236 10.42 -8.08 17.74
CA ARG A 236 9.27 -7.69 16.92
C ARG A 236 9.64 -6.47 16.07
N LEU A 237 10.31 -6.73 14.97
CA LEU A 237 10.71 -5.69 14.02
C LEU A 237 9.58 -5.41 13.04
N LYS A 238 9.44 -4.16 12.64
CA LYS A 238 8.46 -3.74 11.63
C LYS A 238 9.17 -2.88 10.59
N PHE A 239 8.91 -3.16 9.32
CA PHE A 239 9.36 -2.29 8.25
C PHE A 239 8.59 -0.97 8.28
N LEU A 240 9.30 0.16 8.16
CA LEU A 240 8.69 1.49 8.17
C LEU A 240 8.65 2.10 6.77
N CYS A 241 9.80 2.19 6.10
CA CYS A 241 9.92 2.68 4.75
C CYS A 241 11.29 2.34 4.17
N GLU A 242 11.37 2.28 2.84
CA GLU A 242 12.63 2.32 2.10
C GLU A 242 12.95 3.79 1.80
N ARG A 243 14.21 4.18 2.00
CA ARG A 243 14.72 5.48 1.57
C ARG A 243 15.69 5.24 0.42
N ASN A 244 15.29 5.60 -0.79
CA ASN A 244 16.18 5.61 -1.93
C ASN A 244 16.92 6.95 -1.93
N ASP A 245 18.15 6.97 -1.41
CA ASP A 245 19.05 8.13 -1.40
C ASP A 245 19.71 8.41 -2.77
N LYS A 246 19.03 8.07 -3.87
CA LYS A 246 19.52 8.30 -5.25
C LYS A 246 18.75 9.42 -5.92
#